data_AF-A0A8T4Q3Z1-F1
#
_entry.id   AF-A0A8T4Q3Z1-F1
#
_cell.length_a   1.000
_cell.length_b   1.000
_cell.length_c   1.000
_cell.angle_alpha   90.00
_cell.angle_beta   90.00
_cell.angle_gamma   90.00
#
_symmetry.space_group_name_H-M   'P 1'
#
loop_
_entity.id
_entity.type
_entity.pdbx_description
1 polymer ?
#
loop_
_entity_poly.entity_id
_entity_poly.type
_entity_poly.pdbx_seq_one_letter_code
_entity_poly.pdbx_strand_id
1 'polypeptide(L)'
;MKAIRKDMMIGEAISVNPAVADVLLDRGIHCIGCGGMTFETLEQGLKAHGVRGGQIDKIVEEINKPKALVITTSAEDIISGMMKKKNYKYLRLEEKDKKIKLVLEGKKKKNDKEIKEKGIKVIFDKKYAKKFKNIMIDYSAGAGGFTIK
;
A
#
# COMPACT_ATOMS: atom_id res chain seq x y z
N MET A 1 7.87 0.10 -10.71
CA MET A 1 6.97 1.23 -10.40
C MET A 1 7.52 2.47 -11.09
N LYS A 2 6.64 3.31 -11.66
CA LYS A 2 7.02 4.60 -12.22
C LYS A 2 7.30 5.56 -11.06
N ALA A 3 8.35 6.37 -11.15
CA ALA A 3 8.69 7.34 -10.12
C ALA A 3 7.60 8.44 -10.04
N ILE A 4 7.10 8.69 -8.84
CA ILE A 4 6.15 9.76 -8.53
C ILE A 4 6.91 11.09 -8.49
N ARG A 5 6.32 12.15 -9.03
CA ARG A 5 6.88 13.51 -9.01
C ARG A 5 5.88 14.50 -8.42
N LYS A 6 6.37 15.58 -7.81
CA LYS A 6 5.53 16.59 -7.14
C LYS A 6 4.59 17.37 -8.07
N ASP A 7 4.91 17.44 -9.36
CA ASP A 7 4.11 18.06 -10.41
C ASP A 7 3.01 17.14 -10.98
N MET A 8 2.99 15.86 -10.60
CA MET A 8 1.92 14.95 -11.01
C MET A 8 0.60 15.34 -10.35
N MET A 9 -0.49 15.20 -11.10
CA MET A 9 -1.83 15.30 -10.54
C MET A 9 -2.02 14.21 -9.48
N ILE A 10 -2.67 14.55 -8.37
CA ILE A 10 -2.86 13.61 -7.25
C ILE A 10 -3.57 12.33 -7.73
N GLY A 11 -4.61 12.47 -8.55
CA GLY A 11 -5.33 11.33 -9.14
C GLY A 11 -4.45 10.45 -10.03
N GLU A 12 -3.55 11.04 -10.82
CA GLU A 12 -2.57 10.28 -11.62
C GLU A 12 -1.59 9.55 -10.71
N ALA A 13 -1.03 10.24 -9.71
CA ALA A 13 -0.06 9.68 -8.79
C ALA A 13 -0.62 8.47 -8.02
N ILE A 14 -1.86 8.55 -7.53
CA ILE A 14 -2.56 7.45 -6.85
C ILE A 14 -2.83 6.28 -7.81
N SER A 15 -3.26 6.56 -9.05
CA SER A 15 -3.51 5.52 -10.05
C SER A 15 -2.24 4.72 -10.37
N VAL A 16 -1.10 5.42 -10.45
CA VAL A 16 0.22 4.83 -10.68
C VAL A 16 0.74 4.09 -9.44
N ASN A 17 0.60 4.70 -8.26
CA ASN A 17 1.07 4.18 -6.99
C ASN A 17 0.02 4.43 -5.89
N PRO A 18 -0.84 3.44 -5.59
CA PRO A 18 -1.85 3.55 -4.53
C PRO A 18 -1.31 3.94 -3.16
N ALA A 19 -0.03 3.68 -2.85
CA ALA A 19 0.59 4.10 -1.60
C ALA A 19 0.70 5.63 -1.46
N VAL A 20 0.57 6.39 -2.55
CA VAL A 20 0.46 7.85 -2.51
C VAL A 20 -0.73 8.25 -1.64
N ALA A 21 -1.87 7.57 -1.78
CA ALA A 21 -3.06 7.87 -1.00
C ALA A 21 -2.78 7.73 0.50
N ASP A 22 -2.11 6.65 0.92
CA ASP A 22 -1.75 6.43 2.32
C ASP A 22 -0.84 7.53 2.88
N VAL A 23 0.21 7.89 2.13
CA VAL A 23 1.14 8.94 2.57
C VAL A 23 0.42 10.28 2.70
N LEU A 24 -0.52 10.59 1.80
CA LEU A 24 -1.35 11.79 1.89
C LEU A 24 -2.29 11.74 3.10
N LEU A 25 -2.95 10.60 3.36
CA LEU A 25 -3.80 10.39 4.53
C LEU A 25 -3.02 10.62 5.83
N ASP A 26 -1.81 10.06 5.95
CA ASP A 26 -0.93 10.23 7.12
C ASP A 26 -0.54 11.71 7.35
N ARG A 27 -0.66 12.56 6.34
CA ARG A 27 -0.42 14.02 6.42
C ARG A 27 -1.71 14.83 6.57
N GLY A 28 -2.84 14.19 6.85
CA GLY A 28 -4.13 14.85 7.07
C GLY A 28 -4.85 15.25 5.77
N ILE A 29 -4.40 14.75 4.62
CA ILE A 29 -5.00 15.01 3.31
C ILE A 29 -6.05 13.91 3.06
N HIS A 30 -7.21 14.07 3.71
CA HIS A 30 -8.29 13.06 3.71
C HIS A 30 -9.26 13.18 2.52
N CYS A 31 -9.21 14.30 1.78
CA CYS A 31 -10.17 14.60 0.70
C CYS A 31 -9.89 13.86 -0.62
N ILE A 32 -9.38 12.62 -0.56
CA ILE A 32 -8.99 11.79 -1.71
C ILE A 32 -10.19 11.41 -2.62
N GLY A 33 -11.43 11.67 -2.17
CA GLY A 33 -12.66 11.47 -2.93
C GLY A 33 -13.49 12.73 -3.23
N CYS A 34 -13.03 13.94 -2.86
CA CYS A 34 -13.73 15.17 -3.23
C CYS A 34 -13.26 15.60 -4.62
N GLY A 35 -14.17 15.80 -5.58
CA GLY A 35 -13.86 16.01 -7.00
C GLY A 35 -12.85 17.13 -7.33
N GLY A 36 -12.55 18.03 -6.37
CA GLY A 36 -11.51 19.06 -6.50
C GLY A 36 -10.06 18.51 -6.48
N MET A 37 -9.77 17.45 -5.72
CA MET A 37 -8.39 16.95 -5.54
C MET A 37 -7.82 16.29 -6.81
N THR A 38 -8.69 15.82 -7.71
CA THR A 38 -8.30 15.25 -9.00
C THR A 38 -7.60 16.25 -9.92
N PHE A 39 -7.81 17.55 -9.71
CA PHE A 39 -7.29 18.63 -10.56
C PHE A 39 -6.09 19.37 -9.96
N GLU A 40 -5.64 18.97 -8.77
CA GLU A 40 -4.48 19.56 -8.10
C GLU A 40 -3.24 18.68 -8.26
N THR A 41 -2.08 19.32 -8.35
CA THR A 41 -0.79 18.60 -8.25
C THR A 41 -0.51 18.17 -6.82
N LEU A 42 0.33 17.15 -6.64
CA LEU A 42 0.80 16.73 -5.31
C LEU A 42 1.39 17.90 -4.53
N GLU A 43 2.18 18.76 -5.18
CA GLU A 43 2.76 19.93 -4.55
C GLU A 43 1.70 20.93 -4.08
N GLN A 44 0.69 21.23 -4.91
CA GLN A 44 -0.37 22.16 -4.56
C GLN A 44 -1.22 21.66 -3.39
N GLY A 45 -1.64 20.38 -3.43
CA GLY A 45 -2.41 19.78 -2.34
C GLY A 45 -1.62 19.76 -1.03
N LEU A 46 -0.33 19.41 -1.08
CA LEU A 46 0.55 19.47 0.10
C LEU A 46 0.69 20.89 0.65
N LYS A 47 0.87 21.89 -0.22
CA LYS A 47 0.97 23.32 0.17
C LYS A 47 -0.32 23.85 0.79
N ALA A 48 -1.49 23.45 0.28
CA ALA A 48 -2.80 23.81 0.83
C ALA A 48 -2.98 23.31 2.28
N HIS A 49 -2.31 22.21 2.64
CA HIS A 49 -2.30 21.62 3.97
C HIS A 49 -1.04 21.99 4.80
N GLY A 50 -0.36 23.07 4.44
CA GLY A 50 0.73 23.65 5.25
C GLY A 50 2.10 22.99 5.09
N VAL A 51 2.26 22.02 4.18
CA VAL A 51 3.56 21.41 3.88
C VAL A 51 4.33 22.30 2.90
N ARG A 52 5.56 22.69 3.22
CA ARG A 52 6.33 23.63 2.38
C ARG A 52 7.80 23.24 2.19
N GLY A 53 8.39 23.78 1.12
CA GLY A 53 9.81 23.64 0.81
C GLY A 53 10.25 22.18 0.73
N GLY A 54 11.42 21.88 1.29
CA GLY A 54 12.01 20.54 1.26
C GLY A 54 11.21 19.44 1.96
N GLN A 55 10.14 19.76 2.69
CA GLN A 55 9.23 18.73 3.22
C GLN A 55 8.48 18.01 2.10
N ILE A 56 8.16 18.71 1.01
CA ILE A 56 7.47 18.12 -0.15
C ILE A 56 8.40 17.13 -0.84
N ASP A 57 9.67 17.50 -1.04
CA ASP A 57 10.65 16.62 -1.67
C ASP A 57 10.85 15.34 -0.84
N LYS A 58 10.95 15.47 0.49
CA LYS A 58 11.02 14.31 1.40
C LYS A 58 9.82 13.37 1.29
N ILE A 59 8.61 13.91 1.12
CA ILE A 59 7.39 13.10 0.93
C ILE A 59 7.46 12.33 -0.39
N VAL A 60 7.86 13.00 -1.47
CA VAL A 60 8.01 12.35 -2.78
C VAL A 60 9.09 11.28 -2.74
N GLU A 61 10.21 11.52 -2.05
CA GLU A 61 11.24 10.52 -1.81
C GLU A 61 10.72 9.32 -1.01
N GLU A 62 9.92 9.57 0.04
CA GLU A 62 9.29 8.53 0.85
C GLU A 62 8.35 7.64 0.02
N ILE A 63 7.53 8.25 -0.84
CA ILE A 63 6.62 7.55 -1.75
C ILE A 63 7.38 6.65 -2.74
N ASN A 64 8.53 7.14 -3.22
CA ASN A 64 9.35 6.41 -4.20
C ASN A 64 10.29 5.39 -3.57
N LYS A 65 10.44 5.40 -2.25
CA LYS A 65 11.37 4.50 -1.55
C LYS A 65 10.92 3.04 -1.74
N PRO A 66 11.80 2.16 -2.27
CA PRO A 66 11.45 0.76 -2.42
C PRO A 66 11.23 0.12 -1.05
N LYS A 67 10.03 -0.39 -0.82
CA LYS A 67 9.67 -1.18 0.36
C LYS A 67 9.53 -2.64 -0.06
N ALA A 68 9.94 -3.57 0.81
CA ALA A 68 9.84 -5.00 0.52
C ALA A 68 8.39 -5.43 0.28
N LEU A 69 7.47 -4.85 1.05
CA LEU A 69 6.04 -5.03 0.97
C LEU A 69 5.36 -3.70 1.32
N VAL A 70 4.28 -3.37 0.63
CA VAL A 70 3.39 -2.27 0.96
C VAL A 70 1.97 -2.82 1.03
N ILE A 71 1.23 -2.48 2.08
CA ILE A 71 -0.20 -2.76 2.18
C ILE A 71 -0.92 -1.42 2.30
N THR A 72 -1.80 -1.11 1.34
CA THR A 72 -2.54 0.15 1.38
C THR A 72 -3.48 0.21 2.57
N THR A 73 -3.89 1.40 3.01
CA THR A 73 -4.87 1.53 4.11
C THR A 73 -6.17 0.80 3.76
N SER A 74 -6.65 0.95 2.52
CA SER A 74 -7.83 0.24 2.03
C SER A 74 -7.67 -1.28 2.09
N ALA A 75 -6.49 -1.83 1.75
CA ALA A 75 -6.24 -3.25 1.90
C ALA A 75 -6.15 -3.67 3.37
N GLU A 76 -5.50 -2.86 4.20
CA GLU A 76 -5.30 -3.12 5.62
C GLU A 76 -6.64 -3.22 6.36
N ASP A 77 -7.55 -2.27 6.17
CA ASP A 77 -8.87 -2.26 6.77
C ASP A 77 -9.64 -3.54 6.48
N ILE A 78 -9.64 -3.96 5.21
CA ILE A 78 -10.35 -5.16 4.76
C ILE A 78 -9.68 -6.42 5.32
N ILE A 79 -8.35 -6.53 5.25
CA ILE A 79 -7.60 -7.69 5.77
C ILE A 79 -7.80 -7.81 7.27
N SER A 80 -7.61 -6.73 8.02
CA SER A 80 -7.79 -6.66 9.47
C SER A 80 -9.23 -7.04 9.86
N GLY A 81 -10.23 -6.59 9.11
CA GLY A 81 -11.62 -7.02 9.27
C GLY A 81 -11.81 -8.53 9.05
N MET A 82 -11.24 -9.08 7.99
CA MET A 82 -11.31 -10.52 7.71
C MET A 82 -10.54 -11.37 8.75
N MET A 83 -9.42 -10.87 9.26
CA MET A 83 -8.61 -11.54 10.28
C MET A 83 -9.36 -11.67 11.60
N LYS A 84 -10.04 -10.61 12.03
CA LYS A 84 -10.84 -10.59 13.27
C LYS A 84 -11.98 -11.61 13.26
N LYS A 85 -12.65 -11.82 12.12
CA LYS A 85 -13.81 -12.73 12.00
C LYS A 85 -13.52 -14.19 12.37
N LYS A 86 -12.31 -14.68 12.11
CA LYS A 86 -11.91 -16.08 12.35
C LYS A 86 -10.65 -16.20 13.20
N ASN A 87 -10.30 -15.14 13.93
CA ASN A 87 -9.11 -15.05 14.79
C ASN A 87 -7.80 -15.44 14.06
N TYR A 88 -7.67 -15.04 12.80
CA TYR A 88 -6.44 -15.26 12.04
C TYR A 88 -5.34 -14.35 12.56
N LYS A 89 -4.10 -14.85 12.59
CA LYS A 89 -2.95 -14.13 13.13
C LYS A 89 -1.99 -13.64 12.05
N TYR A 90 -2.02 -14.25 10.87
CA TYR A 90 -1.09 -13.97 9.79
C TYR A 90 -1.80 -13.89 8.45
N LEU A 91 -1.31 -13.02 7.57
CA LEU A 91 -1.61 -12.99 6.15
C LEU A 91 -0.51 -13.75 5.41
N ARG A 92 -0.83 -14.89 4.81
CA ARG A 92 0.09 -15.67 4.00
C ARG A 92 0.06 -15.22 2.54
N LEU A 93 1.25 -15.00 1.96
CA LEU A 93 1.42 -14.89 0.51
C LEU A 93 1.79 -16.26 -0.05
N GLU A 94 0.94 -16.79 -0.90
CA GLU A 94 1.18 -18.03 -1.64
C GLU A 94 1.37 -17.73 -3.12
N GLU A 95 2.26 -18.46 -3.79
CA GLU A 95 2.32 -18.45 -5.24
C GLU A 95 1.45 -19.60 -5.78
N LYS A 96 0.51 -19.26 -6.67
CA LYS A 96 -0.26 -20.23 -7.45
C LYS A 96 -0.39 -19.73 -8.88
N ASP A 97 -0.04 -20.56 -9.86
CA ASP A 97 -0.11 -20.23 -11.29
C ASP A 97 0.63 -18.92 -11.64
N LYS A 98 1.84 -18.74 -11.09
CA LYS A 98 2.67 -17.51 -11.18
C LYS A 98 2.05 -16.25 -10.57
N LYS A 99 0.81 -16.30 -10.08
CA LYS A 99 0.12 -15.23 -9.39
C LYS A 99 0.30 -15.37 -7.87
N ILE A 100 0.25 -14.23 -7.19
CA ILE A 100 0.31 -14.18 -5.73
C ILE A 100 -1.12 -14.26 -5.21
N LYS A 101 -1.34 -15.11 -4.21
CA LYS A 101 -2.62 -15.30 -3.54
C LYS A 101 -2.49 -14.92 -2.07
N LEU A 102 -3.46 -14.17 -1.59
CA LEU A 102 -3.60 -13.78 -0.19
C LEU A 102 -4.42 -14.85 0.55
N VAL A 103 -3.86 -15.43 1.60
CA VAL A 103 -4.51 -16.47 2.42
C VAL A 103 -4.38 -16.10 3.89
N LEU A 104 -5.46 -16.17 4.66
CA LEU A 104 -5.40 -15.89 6.10
C LEU A 104 -5.08 -17.17 6.86
N GLU A 105 -4.05 -17.15 7.71
CA GLU A 105 -3.64 -18.30 8.52
C GLU A 105 -3.55 -17.95 10.01
N GLY A 106 -3.84 -18.93 10.87
CA GLY A 106 -3.69 -18.80 12.33
C GLY A 106 -2.27 -19.12 12.84
N LYS A 107 -1.48 -19.86 12.07
CA LYS A 107 -0.16 -20.38 12.48
C LYS A 107 0.87 -20.19 11.37
N LYS A 108 2.13 -19.99 11.75
CA LYS A 108 3.28 -19.96 10.83
C LYS A 108 3.86 -21.35 10.63
N LYS A 109 4.43 -21.63 9.46
CA LYS A 109 5.18 -22.87 9.15
C LYS A 109 6.67 -22.65 9.45
N LYS A 110 7.42 -23.75 9.65
CA LYS A 110 8.86 -23.72 10.01
C LYS A 110 9.72 -22.94 9.01
N ASN A 111 9.36 -23.01 7.73
CA ASN A 111 10.09 -22.36 6.63
C ASN A 111 9.54 -20.99 6.25
N ASP A 112 8.58 -20.45 7.00
CA ASP A 112 8.05 -19.12 6.71
C ASP A 112 9.00 -18.02 7.21
N LYS A 113 9.07 -16.95 6.43
CA LYS A 113 9.57 -15.64 6.83
C LYS A 113 8.39 -14.77 7.23
N GLU A 114 8.54 -13.99 8.28
CA GLU A 114 7.54 -13.06 8.78
C GLU A 114 8.01 -11.62 8.51
N ILE A 115 7.10 -10.77 8.03
CA ILE A 115 7.28 -9.33 7.86
C ILE A 115 6.06 -8.64 8.49
N LYS A 116 6.27 -7.54 9.21
CA LYS A 116 5.19 -6.72 9.74
C LYS A 116 5.05 -5.46 8.90
N GLU A 117 3.86 -5.18 8.39
CA GLU A 117 3.54 -3.96 7.65
C GLU A 117 2.25 -3.34 8.20
N LYS A 118 2.30 -2.05 8.57
CA LYS A 118 1.27 -1.33 9.36
C LYS A 118 0.88 -2.09 10.65
N GLY A 119 -0.17 -2.91 10.59
CA GLY A 119 -0.65 -3.77 11.67
C GLY A 119 -0.66 -5.27 11.33
N ILE A 120 -0.38 -5.64 10.09
CA ILE A 120 -0.56 -6.99 9.57
C ILE A 120 0.76 -7.75 9.63
N LYS A 121 0.72 -8.96 10.19
CA LYS A 121 1.83 -9.91 10.13
C LYS A 121 1.71 -10.73 8.86
N VAL A 122 2.59 -10.47 7.90
CA VAL A 122 2.64 -11.18 6.63
C VAL A 122 3.65 -12.30 6.70
N ILE A 123 3.25 -13.50 6.30
CA ILE A 123 4.12 -14.67 6.25
C ILE A 123 4.22 -15.22 4.83
N PHE A 124 5.37 -15.81 4.50
CA PHE A 124 5.57 -16.48 3.24
C PHE A 124 6.72 -17.46 3.30
N ASP A 125 6.70 -18.46 2.43
CA ASP A 125 7.78 -19.43 2.33
C ASP A 125 9.08 -18.72 1.89
N LYS A 126 10.18 -18.95 2.63
CA LYS A 126 11.51 -18.38 2.35
C LYS A 126 11.96 -18.60 0.91
N LYS A 127 11.54 -19.68 0.24
CA LYS A 127 11.87 -19.93 -1.17
C LYS A 127 11.36 -18.84 -2.12
N TYR A 128 10.27 -18.16 -1.76
CA TYR A 128 9.69 -17.06 -2.53
C TYR A 128 10.19 -15.68 -2.09
N ALA A 129 11.14 -15.59 -1.15
CA ALA A 129 11.63 -14.31 -0.63
C ALA A 129 12.22 -13.37 -1.70
N LYS A 130 12.73 -13.91 -2.82
CA LYS A 130 13.19 -13.10 -3.95
C LYS A 130 12.02 -12.55 -4.78
N LYS A 131 10.94 -13.33 -4.93
CA LYS A 131 9.73 -12.98 -5.67
C LYS A 131 8.89 -11.97 -4.88
N PHE A 132 8.92 -12.06 -3.57
CA PHE A 132 8.17 -11.20 -2.66
C PHE A 132 8.94 -9.94 -2.24
N LYS A 133 9.69 -9.36 -3.18
CA LYS A 133 10.33 -8.06 -3.02
C LYS A 133 9.57 -7.02 -3.85
N ASN A 134 9.31 -5.87 -3.27
CA ASN A 134 8.60 -4.75 -3.88
C ASN A 134 7.16 -5.08 -4.26
N ILE A 135 6.48 -5.88 -3.43
CA ILE A 135 5.06 -6.16 -3.61
C ILE A 135 4.24 -5.02 -3.03
N MET A 136 3.21 -4.60 -3.75
CA MET A 136 2.14 -3.78 -3.21
C MET A 136 0.83 -4.55 -3.22
N ILE A 137 0.18 -4.62 -2.06
CA ILE A 137 -1.17 -5.15 -1.89
C ILE A 137 -2.11 -3.97 -1.72
N ASP A 138 -3.04 -3.82 -2.64
CA ASP A 138 -4.08 -2.82 -2.60
C ASP A 138 -5.46 -3.46 -2.66
N TYR A 139 -6.50 -2.76 -2.21
CA TYR A 139 -7.88 -3.21 -2.32
C TYR A 139 -8.68 -2.14 -3.05
N SER A 140 -9.20 -2.51 -4.22
CA SER A 140 -10.06 -1.63 -5.01
C SER A 140 -11.41 -2.31 -5.22
N ALA A 141 -12.46 -1.70 -4.67
CA ALA A 141 -13.83 -2.14 -4.89
C ALA A 141 -14.21 -2.12 -6.38
N GLY A 142 -13.71 -1.13 -7.13
CA GLY A 142 -13.91 -1.02 -8.58
C GLY A 142 -13.19 -2.11 -9.39
N ALA A 143 -12.06 -2.64 -8.89
CA ALA A 143 -11.33 -3.75 -9.51
C ALA A 143 -11.85 -5.15 -9.09
N GLY A 144 -12.90 -5.21 -8.25
CA GLY A 144 -13.49 -6.46 -7.78
C GLY A 144 -12.69 -7.17 -6.68
N GLY A 145 -11.78 -6.47 -5.97
CA GLY A 145 -11.11 -7.02 -4.79
C GLY A 145 -9.65 -6.60 -4.62
N PHE A 146 -8.85 -7.51 -4.07
CA PHE A 146 -7.42 -7.28 -3.85
C PHE A 146 -6.64 -7.27 -5.15
N THR A 147 -5.78 -6.28 -5.31
CA THR A 147 -4.82 -6.16 -6.41
C THR A 147 -3.41 -6.27 -5.87
N ILE A 148 -2.53 -6.90 -6.64
CA ILE A 148 -1.12 -7.10 -6.27
C ILE A 148 -0.27 -6.59 -7.43
N LYS A 149 0.62 -5.64 -7.15
CA LYS A 149 1.52 -5.02 -8.12
C LYS A 149 2.99 -5.20 -7.72
#